data_AF-A0A8T5EWP6-F1
#
_entry.id   AF-A0A8T5EWP6-F1
#
_cell.length_a   1.000
_cell.length_b   1.000
_cell.length_c   1.000
_cell.angle_alpha   90.00
_cell.angle_beta   90.00
_cell.angle_gamma   90.00
#
_symmetry.space_group_name_H-M   'P 1'
#
loop_
_entity.id
_entity.type
_entity.pdbx_description
1 polymer ?
#
loop_
_entity_poly.entity_id
_entity_poly.type
_entity_poly.pdbx_seq_one_letter_code
_entity_poly.pdbx_strand_id
1 'polypeptide(L)'
;MNKFLIVFGLVFFNLIIVSATPVLLSDQGTDIKVISTGNLVDGGNLTILIYESSSGGSAIYSKTFVNNITNGSWNVMINPDLEFGEFYWKDYEINSDNLNFSGNDRLRFQSPLGLINNVSLINFSLIDSCAAGSSIRQINENGSVICETDDSGGGGSQWSIAGSKYLYNNSGVLDVNETVLNDTIDLRASGFNVNSSVYSNSTTWWSSVSSWLSGWFVNNGGVLEFNETKLNETIDARAGGDNESWNESYADTKYLQSYTEIDPLWSDNFTKYNATWSSTYNSTYNSYNSSGLIINWSGDYLTLSELLNFNYYNSTDFNISNYLLISNWN
;
A
#
# COMPACT_ATOMS: atom_id res chain seq x y z
N MET A 1 38.15 -36.04 -37.23
CA MET A 1 38.66 -34.70 -36.83
C MET A 1 37.79 -34.17 -35.71
N ASN A 2 38.35 -33.50 -34.70
CA ASN A 2 37.71 -32.95 -33.47
C ASN A 2 37.69 -33.84 -32.20
N LYS A 3 38.85 -34.39 -31.80
CA LYS A 3 39.09 -34.75 -30.38
C LYS A 3 40.45 -34.30 -29.83
N PHE A 4 41.22 -33.52 -30.60
CA PHE A 4 42.61 -33.16 -30.24
C PHE A 4 42.80 -31.71 -29.76
N LEU A 5 41.72 -30.95 -29.57
CA LEU A 5 41.80 -29.50 -29.34
C LEU A 5 41.40 -29.03 -27.92
N ILE A 6 41.27 -29.94 -26.95
CA ILE A 6 40.83 -29.60 -25.57
C ILE A 6 41.94 -29.80 -24.52
N VAL A 7 43.13 -30.29 -24.91
CA VAL A 7 44.21 -30.57 -23.95
C VAL A 7 45.25 -29.43 -23.85
N PHE A 8 45.21 -28.45 -24.75
CA PHE A 8 46.18 -27.34 -24.76
C PHE A 8 45.72 -26.05 -24.04
N GLY A 9 44.48 -26.03 -23.53
CA GLY A 9 43.88 -24.85 -22.88
C GLY A 9 43.97 -24.81 -21.35
N LEU A 10 44.62 -25.78 -20.71
CA LEU A 10 44.58 -25.97 -19.24
C LEU A 10 45.96 -26.11 -18.57
N VAL A 11 47.03 -25.62 -19.22
CA VAL A 11 48.40 -25.59 -18.62
C VAL A 11 48.98 -24.16 -18.58
N PHE A 12 48.20 -23.16 -18.99
CA PHE A 12 48.58 -21.75 -18.87
C PHE A 12 47.63 -21.07 -17.90
N PHE A 13 47.94 -21.12 -16.61
CA PHE A 13 47.72 -20.04 -15.62
C PHE A 13 47.99 -20.61 -14.23
N ASN A 14 49.16 -20.26 -13.68
CA ASN A 14 49.44 -19.99 -12.25
C ASN A 14 50.95 -20.05 -12.02
N LEU A 15 51.70 -19.22 -12.75
CA LEU A 15 52.97 -18.74 -12.23
C LEU A 15 52.65 -17.45 -11.47
N ILE A 16 52.15 -17.58 -10.25
CA ILE A 16 52.08 -16.44 -9.33
C ILE A 16 53.51 -16.18 -8.90
N ILE A 17 54.23 -15.31 -9.63
CA ILE A 17 55.46 -14.71 -9.13
C ILE A 17 55.00 -13.74 -8.05
N VAL A 18 54.93 -14.21 -6.80
CA VAL A 18 54.81 -13.32 -5.65
C VAL A 18 56.14 -12.58 -5.57
N SER A 19 56.22 -11.40 -6.18
CA SER A 19 57.33 -10.48 -5.93
C SER A 19 57.18 -9.99 -4.50
N ALA A 20 57.83 -10.65 -3.54
CA ALA A 20 58.02 -10.07 -2.22
C ALA A 20 58.87 -8.81 -2.41
N THR A 21 58.28 -7.64 -2.17
CA THR A 21 59.05 -6.40 -2.07
C THR A 21 59.99 -6.56 -0.88
N PRO A 22 61.32 -6.42 -1.05
CA PRO A 22 62.24 -6.55 0.08
C PRO A 22 61.90 -5.49 1.12
N VAL A 23 61.50 -5.93 2.32
CA VAL A 23 61.29 -5.03 3.44
C VAL A 23 62.65 -4.80 4.08
N LEU A 24 63.11 -3.56 4.10
CA LEU A 24 64.43 -3.21 4.59
C LEU A 24 64.37 -2.88 6.09
N LEU A 25 65.37 -3.35 6.85
CA LEU A 25 65.56 -2.98 8.25
C LEU A 25 66.54 -1.80 8.31
N SER A 26 66.10 -0.72 8.93
CA SER A 26 66.99 0.40 9.27
C SER A 26 67.86 0.03 10.47
N ASP A 27 69.15 0.30 10.35
CA ASP A 27 70.14 0.11 11.40
C ASP A 27 70.96 1.39 11.57
N GLN A 28 71.02 1.88 12.81
CA GLN A 28 71.68 3.13 13.15
C GLN A 28 72.38 3.01 14.49
N GLY A 29 73.45 3.77 14.64
CA GLY A 29 74.12 3.93 15.91
C GLY A 29 75.02 5.14 15.93
N THR A 30 75.42 5.53 17.13
CA THR A 30 76.15 6.75 17.43
C THR A 30 77.12 6.51 18.58
N ASP A 31 78.04 7.44 18.81
CA ASP A 31 78.97 7.45 19.94
C ASP A 31 79.98 6.27 19.96
N ILE A 32 80.35 5.75 18.78
CA ILE A 32 81.44 4.78 18.67
C ILE A 32 82.75 5.46 19.04
N LYS A 33 83.44 4.90 20.04
CA LYS A 33 84.71 5.40 20.54
C LYS A 33 85.80 4.34 20.50
N VAL A 34 87.04 4.80 20.31
CA VAL A 34 88.23 3.98 20.51
C VAL A 34 88.43 3.78 22.01
N ILE A 35 88.46 2.52 22.48
CA ILE A 35 88.50 2.18 23.91
C ILE A 35 89.70 2.81 24.63
N SER A 36 90.87 2.86 23.98
CA SER A 36 92.10 3.35 24.60
C SER A 36 92.16 4.87 24.76
N THR A 37 91.50 5.63 23.88
CA THR A 37 91.58 7.10 23.87
C THR A 37 90.28 7.79 24.29
N GLY A 38 89.14 7.10 24.20
CA GLY A 38 87.81 7.67 24.42
C GLY A 38 87.32 8.61 23.32
N ASN A 39 88.13 8.84 22.28
CA ASN A 39 87.76 9.67 21.14
C ASN A 39 86.81 8.93 20.21
N LEU A 40 85.95 9.70 19.52
CA LEU A 40 85.07 9.15 18.48
C LEU A 40 85.89 8.56 17.33
N VAL A 41 85.34 7.53 16.69
CA VAL A 41 85.92 6.97 15.47
C VAL A 41 85.58 7.88 14.29
N ASP A 42 86.58 8.56 13.72
CA ASP A 42 86.38 9.53 12.65
C ASP A 42 85.81 8.89 11.37
N GLY A 43 86.16 7.64 11.08
CA GLY A 43 85.57 6.84 10.01
C GLY A 43 86.07 5.40 9.96
N GLY A 44 85.41 4.57 9.15
CA GLY A 44 85.75 3.15 9.03
C GLY A 44 84.69 2.33 8.31
N ASN A 45 85.04 1.06 8.06
CA ASN A 45 84.13 0.06 7.54
C ASN A 45 83.29 -0.51 8.67
N LEU A 46 81.99 -0.63 8.46
CA LEU A 46 81.04 -1.24 9.39
C LEU A 46 80.63 -2.61 8.87
N THR A 47 80.86 -3.67 9.62
CA THR A 47 80.25 -4.97 9.37
C THR A 47 79.11 -5.19 10.35
N ILE A 48 77.92 -5.51 9.85
CA ILE A 48 76.77 -5.91 10.67
C ILE A 48 76.59 -7.41 10.54
N LEU A 49 76.50 -8.08 11.68
CA LEU A 49 76.33 -9.53 11.81
C LEU A 49 75.01 -9.82 12.54
N ILE A 50 74.25 -10.82 12.08
CA ILE A 50 73.05 -11.30 12.79
C ILE A 50 73.16 -12.81 12.99
N TYR A 51 72.74 -13.27 14.17
CA TYR A 51 72.81 -14.64 14.65
C TYR A 51 71.48 -15.09 15.26
N GLU A 52 71.28 -16.40 15.32
CA GLU A 52 70.15 -17.03 16.01
C GLU A 52 70.42 -17.27 17.50
N SER A 53 71.69 -17.24 17.94
CA SER A 53 72.10 -17.49 19.32
C SER A 53 72.86 -16.33 19.95
N SER A 54 72.83 -16.23 21.28
CA SER A 54 73.56 -15.22 22.05
C SER A 54 75.08 -15.41 22.03
N SER A 55 75.56 -16.62 21.76
CA SER A 55 76.97 -16.94 21.60
C SER A 55 77.16 -18.12 20.65
N GLY A 56 78.36 -18.23 20.05
CA GLY A 56 78.66 -19.25 19.04
C GLY A 56 77.84 -19.10 17.75
N GLY A 57 77.80 -20.17 16.95
CA GLY A 57 77.06 -20.20 15.68
C GLY A 57 77.68 -19.37 14.55
N SER A 58 77.22 -19.60 13.32
CA SER A 58 77.54 -18.79 12.15
C SER A 58 76.54 -17.64 12.01
N ALA A 59 76.98 -16.51 11.47
CA ALA A 59 76.07 -15.40 11.18
C ALA A 59 75.12 -15.80 10.05
N ILE A 60 73.81 -15.62 10.27
CA ILE A 60 72.77 -15.80 9.25
C ILE A 60 72.69 -14.60 8.30
N TYR A 61 73.25 -13.46 8.72
CA TYR A 61 73.45 -12.29 7.89
C TYR A 61 74.79 -11.67 8.22
N SER A 62 75.56 -11.34 7.18
CA SER A 62 76.83 -10.62 7.29
C SER A 62 76.95 -9.65 6.13
N LYS A 63 77.07 -8.35 6.43
CA LYS A 63 77.28 -7.34 5.41
C LYS A 63 78.23 -6.25 5.88
N THR A 64 79.27 -6.02 5.09
CA THR A 64 80.22 -4.93 5.28
C THR A 64 79.84 -3.72 4.42
N PHE A 65 79.78 -2.56 5.07
CA PHE A 65 79.57 -1.26 4.48
C PHE A 65 80.89 -0.47 4.53
N VAL A 66 81.41 -0.12 3.36
CA VAL A 66 82.72 0.52 3.22
C VAL A 66 82.62 2.01 3.54
N ASN A 67 83.46 2.51 4.44
CA ASN A 67 83.51 3.92 4.87
C ASN A 67 82.16 4.48 5.35
N ASN A 68 81.34 3.66 6.01
CA ASN A 68 80.00 4.05 6.45
C ASN A 68 79.94 4.65 7.85
N ILE A 69 81.05 4.63 8.58
CA ILE A 69 81.16 5.35 9.86
C ILE A 69 81.64 6.76 9.57
N THR A 70 80.99 7.75 10.18
CA THR A 70 81.40 9.15 10.16
C THR A 70 81.22 9.74 11.54
N ASN A 71 82.30 10.20 12.17
CA ASN A 71 82.28 10.80 13.51
C ASN A 71 81.52 9.94 14.55
N GLY A 72 81.87 8.66 14.60
CA GLY A 72 81.31 7.66 15.50
C GLY A 72 79.86 7.27 15.25
N SER A 73 79.29 7.62 14.08
CA SER A 73 77.89 7.36 13.76
C SER A 73 77.71 6.64 12.42
N TRP A 74 76.62 5.89 12.27
CA TRP A 74 76.21 5.24 11.03
C TRP A 74 74.68 5.21 10.88
N ASN A 75 74.22 5.08 9.64
CA ASN A 75 72.82 4.83 9.29
C ASN A 75 72.80 4.03 7.98
N VAL A 76 72.29 2.79 8.02
CA VAL A 76 72.27 1.88 6.88
C VAL A 76 70.97 1.12 6.80
N MET A 77 70.63 0.66 5.59
CA MET A 77 69.52 -0.26 5.37
C MET A 77 70.06 -1.66 5.07
N ILE A 78 69.55 -2.66 5.79
CA ILE A 78 69.89 -4.08 5.60
C ILE A 78 68.66 -4.87 5.17
N ASN A 79 68.86 -5.98 4.47
CA ASN A 79 67.80 -6.90 4.04
C ASN A 79 68.12 -8.34 4.46
N PRO A 80 68.12 -8.64 5.77
CA PRO A 80 68.34 -9.99 6.26
C PRO A 80 67.09 -10.86 6.06
N ASP A 81 67.30 -12.15 5.78
CA ASP A 81 66.23 -13.14 5.73
C ASP A 81 65.89 -13.56 7.17
N LEU A 82 64.94 -12.86 7.79
CA LEU A 82 64.48 -13.10 9.16
C LEU A 82 63.03 -13.58 9.19
N GLU A 83 62.58 -14.11 10.33
CA GLU A 83 61.20 -14.40 10.63
C GLU A 83 60.57 -13.29 11.48
N PHE A 84 59.33 -12.88 11.14
CA PHE A 84 58.66 -11.81 11.85
C PHE A 84 58.32 -12.24 13.28
N GLY A 85 58.72 -11.43 14.26
CA GLY A 85 58.44 -11.68 15.67
C GLY A 85 59.44 -12.60 16.37
N GLU A 86 60.36 -13.23 15.65
CA GLU A 86 61.41 -14.06 16.24
C GLU A 86 62.55 -13.22 16.84
N PHE A 87 63.24 -13.79 17.84
CA PHE A 87 64.36 -13.13 18.50
C PHE A 87 65.69 -13.52 17.87
N TYR A 88 66.47 -12.51 17.52
CA TYR A 88 67.82 -12.65 16.96
C TYR A 88 68.83 -11.84 17.76
N TRP A 89 70.09 -12.06 17.46
CA TRP A 89 71.23 -11.42 18.11
C TRP A 89 72.07 -10.70 17.07
N LYS A 90 72.36 -9.42 17.29
CA LYS A 90 73.12 -8.56 16.38
C LYS A 90 74.48 -8.24 16.98
N ASP A 91 75.48 -8.20 16.13
CA ASP A 91 76.86 -7.85 16.48
C ASP A 91 77.44 -6.91 15.42
N TYR A 92 78.51 -6.20 15.76
CA TYR A 92 79.13 -5.21 14.88
C TYR A 92 80.64 -5.33 14.90
N GLU A 93 81.26 -5.22 13.73
CA GLU A 93 82.70 -5.04 13.61
C GLU A 93 83.02 -3.71 12.94
N ILE A 94 84.07 -3.05 13.42
CA ILE A 94 84.56 -1.79 12.87
C ILE A 94 85.99 -2.01 12.42
N ASN A 95 86.25 -1.90 11.12
CA ASN A 95 87.55 -2.25 10.55
C ASN A 95 88.05 -3.65 10.96
N SER A 96 87.11 -4.61 11.09
CA SER A 96 87.35 -5.98 11.58
C SER A 96 87.63 -6.13 13.08
N ASP A 97 87.59 -5.05 13.86
CA ASP A 97 87.62 -5.12 15.32
C ASP A 97 86.20 -5.28 15.86
N ASN A 98 86.00 -6.23 16.78
CA ASN A 98 84.69 -6.49 17.39
C ASN A 98 84.24 -5.33 18.29
N LEU A 99 83.00 -4.88 18.14
CA LEU A 99 82.41 -3.83 18.99
C LEU A 99 81.86 -4.43 20.29
N ASN A 100 82.35 -3.96 21.43
CA ASN A 100 81.96 -4.50 22.74
C ASN A 100 80.89 -3.64 23.42
N PHE A 101 79.75 -4.24 23.78
CA PHE A 101 78.65 -3.58 24.51
C PHE A 101 78.67 -3.91 26.01
N SER A 102 79.67 -3.38 26.72
CA SER A 102 79.75 -3.43 28.19
C SER A 102 79.59 -4.84 28.79
N GLY A 103 80.19 -5.85 28.16
CA GLY A 103 80.24 -7.22 28.68
C GLY A 103 79.25 -8.21 28.06
N ASN A 104 78.40 -7.77 27.12
CA ASN A 104 77.70 -8.65 26.19
C ASN A 104 78.21 -8.37 24.77
N ASP A 105 78.61 -9.41 24.04
CA ASP A 105 79.09 -9.23 22.66
C ASP A 105 77.92 -8.92 21.71
N ARG A 106 76.76 -9.56 21.90
CA ARG A 106 75.62 -9.44 20.99
C ARG A 106 74.41 -8.75 21.62
N LEU A 107 73.72 -7.94 20.83
CA LEU A 107 72.48 -7.27 21.20
C LEU A 107 71.27 -8.07 20.71
N ARG A 108 70.38 -8.45 21.63
CA ARG A 108 69.12 -9.11 21.27
C ARG A 108 68.15 -8.12 20.65
N PHE A 109 67.47 -8.50 19.58
CA PHE A 109 66.34 -7.76 19.02
C PHE A 109 65.25 -8.73 18.57
N GLN A 110 64.02 -8.24 18.50
CA GLN A 110 62.92 -8.96 17.87
C GLN A 110 62.81 -8.49 16.43
N SER A 111 62.77 -9.41 15.47
CA SER A 111 62.70 -9.04 14.06
C SER A 111 61.35 -8.40 13.73
N PRO A 112 61.34 -7.18 13.18
CA PRO A 112 60.13 -6.56 12.62
C PRO A 112 59.89 -6.98 11.16
N LEU A 113 60.75 -7.85 10.61
CA LEU A 113 60.75 -8.29 9.22
C LEU A 113 60.53 -9.79 9.12
N GLY A 114 60.04 -10.25 7.96
CA GLY A 114 59.98 -11.67 7.64
C GLY A 114 58.58 -12.17 7.32
N LEU A 115 58.52 -13.43 6.88
CA LEU A 115 57.27 -14.19 6.88
C LEU A 115 56.88 -14.49 8.34
N ILE A 116 55.59 -14.66 8.60
CA ILE A 116 55.11 -15.21 9.86
C ILE A 116 55.03 -16.73 9.64
N ASN A 117 56.01 -17.51 10.10
CA ASN A 117 55.97 -18.97 9.90
C ASN A 117 55.14 -19.66 11.00
N ASN A 118 54.98 -19.02 12.17
CA ASN A 118 54.10 -19.48 13.23
C ASN A 118 52.81 -18.64 13.32
N VAL A 119 51.89 -18.88 12.38
CA VAL A 119 50.52 -18.32 12.42
C VAL A 119 49.55 -19.22 13.19
N SER A 120 50.00 -19.94 14.23
CA SER A 120 49.12 -20.81 15.02
C SER A 120 47.86 -20.10 15.57
N LEU A 121 47.89 -18.77 15.67
CA LEU A 121 46.76 -17.93 16.07
C LEU A 121 45.78 -17.56 14.94
N ILE A 122 46.14 -17.68 13.66
CA ILE A 122 45.26 -17.35 12.54
C ILE A 122 45.31 -18.46 11.51
N ASN A 123 44.64 -19.56 11.83
CA ASN A 123 44.33 -20.57 10.83
C ASN A 123 43.19 -20.07 9.94
N PHE A 124 43.50 -19.47 8.79
CA PHE A 124 42.50 -19.14 7.76
C PHE A 124 41.94 -20.39 7.05
N SER A 125 42.42 -21.61 7.36
CA SER A 125 41.94 -22.88 6.78
C SER A 125 40.53 -23.29 7.24
N LEU A 126 39.81 -22.43 7.97
CA LEU A 126 38.41 -22.67 8.34
C LEU A 126 37.45 -22.61 7.14
N ILE A 127 37.92 -22.25 5.95
CA ILE A 127 37.09 -22.11 4.74
C ILE A 127 36.60 -23.48 4.20
N ASP A 128 37.34 -24.58 4.46
CA ASP A 128 36.97 -25.95 4.02
C ASP A 128 36.96 -26.97 5.17
N SER A 129 36.86 -26.51 6.43
CA SER A 129 37.01 -27.39 7.59
C SER A 129 35.81 -28.31 7.83
N CYS A 130 34.65 -27.99 7.26
CA CYS A 130 33.44 -28.80 7.33
C CYS A 130 32.98 -29.24 5.93
N ALA A 131 32.46 -30.46 5.84
CA ALA A 131 31.85 -30.95 4.60
C ALA A 131 30.63 -30.09 4.22
N ALA A 132 30.29 -30.05 2.93
CA ALA A 132 29.09 -29.35 2.47
C ALA A 132 27.83 -29.86 3.20
N GLY A 133 27.00 -28.94 3.70
CA GLY A 133 25.84 -29.25 4.55
C GLY A 133 26.18 -29.44 6.02
N SER A 134 27.32 -28.91 6.47
CA SER A 134 27.76 -28.90 7.86
C SER A 134 28.35 -27.53 8.21
N SER A 135 28.23 -27.13 9.47
CA SER A 135 28.76 -25.88 10.00
C SER A 135 29.68 -26.12 11.18
N ILE A 136 30.52 -25.12 11.48
CA ILE A 136 31.47 -25.18 12.58
C ILE A 136 30.71 -24.99 13.89
N ARG A 137 30.73 -26.00 14.74
CA ARG A 137 30.16 -25.95 16.09
C ARG A 137 31.16 -25.43 17.12
N GLN A 138 32.42 -25.84 16.99
CA GLN A 138 33.47 -25.51 17.95
C GLN A 138 34.84 -25.55 17.27
N ILE A 139 35.72 -24.66 17.72
CA ILE A 139 37.15 -24.66 17.39
C ILE A 139 37.91 -24.88 18.70
N ASN A 140 38.72 -25.92 18.75
CA ASN A 140 39.54 -26.25 19.92
C ASN A 140 40.81 -25.38 19.97
N GLU A 141 41.41 -25.25 21.14
CA GLU A 141 42.66 -24.48 21.34
C GLU A 141 43.83 -24.98 20.45
N ASN A 142 43.79 -26.25 20.05
CA ASN A 142 44.78 -26.84 19.14
C ASN A 142 44.47 -26.61 17.65
N GLY A 143 43.46 -25.79 17.33
CA GLY A 143 43.06 -25.45 15.96
C GLY A 143 42.20 -26.48 15.24
N SER A 144 41.84 -27.60 15.89
CA SER A 144 40.90 -28.58 15.31
C SER A 144 39.47 -28.06 15.34
N VAL A 145 38.69 -28.44 14.32
CA VAL A 145 37.30 -28.02 14.13
C VAL A 145 36.38 -29.19 14.41
N ILE A 146 35.34 -28.96 15.22
CA ILE A 146 34.22 -29.86 15.39
C ILE A 146 33.08 -29.30 14.54
N CYS A 147 32.71 -30.06 13.51
CA CYS A 147 31.55 -29.75 12.69
C CYS A 147 30.29 -30.37 13.29
N GLU A 148 29.17 -29.70 13.10
CA GLU A 148 27.86 -30.32 13.20
C GLU A 148 27.21 -30.33 11.82
N THR A 149 26.35 -31.32 11.59
CA THR A 149 25.47 -31.26 10.41
C THR A 149 24.73 -29.95 10.51
N ASP A 150 24.60 -29.22 9.39
CA ASP A 150 23.75 -28.04 9.40
C ASP A 150 22.41 -28.46 9.99
N ASP A 151 21.87 -27.64 10.88
CA ASP A 151 20.50 -27.79 11.30
C ASP A 151 19.66 -27.64 10.03
N SER A 152 19.43 -28.77 9.34
CA SER A 152 18.44 -28.91 8.30
C SER A 152 17.16 -28.74 9.05
N GLY A 153 16.76 -27.47 9.23
CA GLY A 153 15.81 -27.00 10.23
C GLY A 153 14.81 -28.10 10.40
N GLY A 154 14.98 -28.88 11.50
CA GLY A 154 14.16 -30.05 11.71
C GLY A 154 12.74 -29.54 11.50
N GLY A 155 11.94 -30.22 10.69
CA GLY A 155 10.61 -29.78 10.28
C GLY A 155 9.62 -29.55 11.43
N GLY A 156 10.08 -29.22 12.64
CA GLY A 156 9.47 -28.22 13.49
C GLY A 156 8.99 -27.07 12.63
N SER A 157 7.68 -27.00 12.54
CA SER A 157 6.95 -25.87 11.99
C SER A 157 7.62 -24.59 12.48
N GLN A 158 8.26 -23.86 11.56
CA GLN A 158 8.87 -22.54 11.74
C GLN A 158 7.92 -21.55 12.46
N TRP A 159 6.65 -21.93 12.51
CA TRP A 159 5.54 -21.26 13.14
C TRP A 159 4.90 -22.21 14.18
N SER A 160 4.90 -21.83 15.46
CA SER A 160 4.07 -22.50 16.47
C SER A 160 2.61 -22.09 16.27
N ILE A 161 1.92 -22.77 15.35
CA ILE A 161 0.53 -22.49 14.97
C ILE A 161 -0.45 -23.56 15.47
N ALA A 162 0.00 -24.45 16.35
CA ALA A 162 -0.87 -25.43 16.99
C ALA A 162 -2.00 -24.71 17.74
N GLY A 163 -3.24 -24.94 17.32
CA GLY A 163 -4.43 -24.27 17.89
C GLY A 163 -4.75 -22.89 17.28
N SER A 164 -4.01 -22.45 16.26
CA SER A 164 -4.37 -21.22 15.54
C SER A 164 -5.65 -21.40 14.74
N LYS A 165 -6.61 -20.50 14.93
CA LYS A 165 -7.89 -20.49 14.21
C LYS A 165 -7.78 -19.91 12.80
N TYR A 166 -6.89 -18.94 12.61
CA TYR A 166 -6.81 -18.13 11.38
C TYR A 166 -5.53 -18.36 10.58
N LEU A 167 -4.56 -19.09 11.12
CA LEU A 167 -3.28 -19.34 10.45
C LEU A 167 -3.06 -20.84 10.32
N TYR A 168 -2.63 -21.29 9.15
CA TYR A 168 -2.31 -22.69 8.89
C TYR A 168 -1.05 -22.81 8.02
N ASN A 169 -0.44 -24.00 8.01
CA ASN A 169 0.71 -24.29 7.16
C ASN A 169 0.21 -24.90 5.85
N ASN A 170 0.40 -24.18 4.74
CA ASN A 170 0.14 -24.66 3.39
C ASN A 170 1.48 -25.04 2.73
N SER A 171 1.88 -26.30 2.89
CA SER A 171 3.07 -26.85 2.21
C SER A 171 4.37 -26.07 2.45
N GLY A 172 4.56 -25.53 3.66
CA GLY A 172 5.75 -24.76 4.06
C GLY A 172 5.56 -23.25 4.05
N VAL A 173 4.41 -22.76 3.59
CA VAL A 173 4.03 -21.34 3.63
C VAL A 173 3.01 -21.11 4.75
N LEU A 174 3.21 -20.05 5.55
CA LEU A 174 2.24 -19.62 6.54
C LEU A 174 1.11 -18.87 5.82
N ASP A 175 -0.05 -19.52 5.71
CA ASP A 175 -1.23 -18.97 5.05
C ASP A 175 -2.33 -18.60 6.06
N VAL A 176 -3.20 -17.69 5.65
CA VAL A 176 -4.39 -17.29 6.42
C VAL A 176 -5.55 -18.20 6.00
N ASN A 177 -6.34 -18.70 6.93
CA ASN A 177 -7.57 -19.41 6.58
C ASN A 177 -8.65 -18.38 6.18
N GLU A 178 -8.72 -18.02 4.90
CA GLU A 178 -9.65 -17.00 4.40
C GLU A 178 -11.11 -17.39 4.62
N THR A 179 -11.44 -18.69 4.61
CA THR A 179 -12.81 -19.15 4.86
C THR A 179 -13.24 -18.81 6.28
N VAL A 180 -12.44 -19.21 7.28
CA VAL A 180 -12.73 -18.93 8.69
C VAL A 180 -12.65 -17.44 9.00
N LEU A 181 -11.76 -16.71 8.31
CA LEU A 181 -11.68 -15.26 8.42
C LEU A 181 -12.94 -14.59 7.86
N ASN A 182 -13.38 -14.96 6.66
CA ASN A 182 -14.59 -14.42 6.03
C ASN A 182 -15.82 -14.71 6.87
N ASP A 183 -16.01 -15.94 7.37
CA ASP A 183 -17.11 -16.28 8.27
C ASP A 183 -17.14 -15.39 9.53
N THR A 184 -15.95 -15.11 10.10
CA THR A 184 -15.83 -14.24 11.29
C THR A 184 -16.10 -12.77 10.95
N ILE A 185 -15.72 -12.32 9.75
CA ILE A 185 -16.03 -10.98 9.25
C ILE A 185 -17.53 -10.85 9.01
N ASP A 186 -18.15 -11.82 8.35
CA ASP A 186 -19.59 -11.83 8.02
C ASP A 186 -20.46 -11.90 9.28
N LEU A 187 -20.09 -12.68 10.29
CA LEU A 187 -20.74 -12.66 11.59
C LEU A 187 -20.68 -11.26 12.24
N ARG A 188 -19.54 -10.57 12.16
CA ARG A 188 -19.42 -9.19 12.68
C ARG A 188 -20.21 -8.19 11.83
N ALA A 189 -20.22 -8.35 10.51
CA ALA A 189 -20.97 -7.51 9.60
C ALA A 189 -22.49 -7.70 9.77
N SER A 190 -22.96 -8.90 10.11
CA SER A 190 -24.36 -9.18 10.38
C SER A 190 -24.91 -8.43 11.61
N GLY A 191 -24.03 -8.09 12.57
CA GLY A 191 -24.36 -7.20 13.69
C GLY A 191 -24.43 -5.73 13.30
N PHE A 192 -23.93 -5.34 12.12
CA PHE A 192 -23.97 -3.99 11.57
C PHE A 192 -24.95 -3.91 10.39
N ASN A 193 -26.05 -4.65 10.43
CA ASN A 193 -27.13 -4.44 9.48
C ASN A 193 -27.95 -3.22 9.91
N VAL A 194 -27.78 -2.09 9.24
CA VAL A 194 -28.59 -0.87 9.48
C VAL A 194 -30.09 -1.11 9.18
N ASN A 195 -30.42 -2.21 8.50
CA ASN A 195 -31.76 -2.69 8.15
C ASN A 195 -32.19 -3.96 8.93
N SER A 196 -31.35 -4.50 9.82
CA SER A 196 -31.63 -5.67 10.66
C SER A 196 -30.82 -5.62 11.95
N SER A 197 -30.73 -4.45 12.57
CA SER A 197 -30.39 -4.44 13.98
C SER A 197 -31.56 -5.13 14.70
N VAL A 198 -31.30 -5.94 15.72
CA VAL A 198 -32.34 -6.51 16.57
C VAL A 198 -33.29 -5.41 17.07
N TYR A 199 -32.83 -4.16 17.11
CA TYR A 199 -33.62 -2.97 17.43
C TYR A 199 -34.51 -2.45 16.29
N SER A 200 -34.18 -2.65 15.01
CA SER A 200 -34.96 -2.13 13.87
C SER A 200 -36.28 -2.88 13.58
N ASN A 201 -36.38 -4.15 13.98
CA ASN A 201 -37.65 -4.91 14.01
C ASN A 201 -38.05 -5.31 15.44
N SER A 202 -37.46 -4.67 16.45
CA SER A 202 -37.83 -4.93 17.84
C SER A 202 -39.13 -4.20 18.14
N THR A 203 -40.09 -4.96 18.66
CA THR A 203 -41.29 -4.41 19.31
C THR A 203 -40.94 -3.37 20.38
N THR A 204 -39.75 -3.43 20.96
CA THR A 204 -39.23 -2.46 21.94
C THR A 204 -38.88 -1.12 21.29
N TRP A 205 -38.18 -1.08 20.15
CA TRP A 205 -37.94 0.19 19.43
C TRP A 205 -39.24 0.79 18.92
N TRP A 206 -40.07 -0.02 18.25
CA TRP A 206 -41.39 0.40 17.77
C TRP A 206 -42.31 0.85 18.92
N SER A 207 -42.21 0.25 20.11
CA SER A 207 -42.91 0.73 21.32
C SER A 207 -42.37 2.06 21.82
N SER A 208 -41.05 2.31 21.71
CA SER A 208 -40.42 3.56 22.15
C SER A 208 -40.76 4.74 21.24
N VAL A 209 -41.08 4.48 19.97
CA VAL A 209 -41.57 5.49 19.01
C VAL A 209 -43.08 5.44 18.81
N SER A 210 -43.81 4.57 19.53
CA SER A 210 -45.27 4.39 19.36
C SER A 210 -46.09 5.65 19.66
N SER A 211 -45.59 6.50 20.57
CA SER A 211 -46.18 7.81 20.85
C SER A 211 -45.97 8.82 19.73
N TRP A 212 -44.95 8.65 18.88
CA TRP A 212 -44.73 9.44 17.66
C TRP A 212 -45.50 8.85 16.46
N LEU A 213 -45.69 7.52 16.41
CA LEU A 213 -46.47 6.81 15.39
C LEU A 213 -48.00 7.01 15.50
N SER A 214 -48.52 7.36 16.67
CA SER A 214 -49.92 7.79 16.77
C SER A 214 -50.17 9.17 16.12
N GLY A 215 -49.10 9.85 15.71
CA GLY A 215 -49.08 11.10 14.96
C GLY A 215 -49.14 10.88 13.44
N TRP A 216 -48.04 11.21 12.76
CA TRP A 216 -47.98 11.36 11.31
C TRP A 216 -47.40 10.16 10.56
N PHE A 217 -46.95 9.13 11.27
CA PHE A 217 -46.26 7.98 10.69
C PHE A 217 -46.85 6.68 11.23
N VAL A 218 -46.93 5.61 10.44
CA VAL A 218 -47.42 4.29 10.87
C VAL A 218 -46.38 3.21 10.58
N ASN A 219 -46.44 2.11 11.34
CA ASN A 219 -45.69 0.90 11.03
C ASN A 219 -46.59 -0.05 10.22
N ASN A 220 -46.25 -0.27 8.95
CA ASN A 220 -46.92 -1.21 8.07
C ASN A 220 -45.98 -2.38 7.76
N GLY A 221 -46.09 -3.47 8.51
CA GLY A 221 -45.28 -4.68 8.29
C GLY A 221 -43.76 -4.48 8.49
N GLY A 222 -43.35 -3.55 9.36
CA GLY A 222 -41.94 -3.24 9.64
C GLY A 222 -41.39 -2.05 8.85
N VAL A 223 -42.19 -1.42 7.99
CA VAL A 223 -41.83 -0.22 7.23
C VAL A 223 -42.47 1.01 7.87
N LEU A 224 -41.69 2.08 8.03
CA LEU A 224 -42.18 3.38 8.48
C LEU A 224 -42.81 4.12 7.30
N GLU A 225 -44.13 4.26 7.32
CA GLU A 225 -44.90 4.93 6.27
C GLU A 225 -45.58 6.19 6.84
N PHE A 226 -46.01 7.12 5.98
CA PHE A 226 -46.84 8.24 6.43
C PHE A 226 -48.25 7.74 6.77
N ASN A 227 -48.86 8.31 7.81
CA ASN A 227 -50.24 8.01 8.18
C ASN A 227 -51.21 8.73 7.21
N GLU A 228 -51.48 8.10 6.07
CA GLU A 228 -52.37 8.67 5.05
C GLU A 228 -53.78 8.92 5.58
N THR A 229 -54.30 8.08 6.48
CA THR A 229 -55.62 8.28 7.10
C THR A 229 -55.66 9.59 7.88
N LYS A 230 -54.67 9.85 8.73
CA LYS A 230 -54.61 11.08 9.53
C LYS A 230 -54.32 12.30 8.67
N LEU A 231 -53.50 12.14 7.63
CA LEU A 231 -53.27 13.19 6.64
C LEU A 231 -54.59 13.56 5.94
N ASN A 232 -55.34 12.57 5.46
CA ASN A 232 -56.65 12.77 4.83
C ASN A 232 -57.63 13.42 5.80
N GLU A 233 -57.71 13.00 7.06
CA GLU A 233 -58.52 13.68 8.09
C GLU A 233 -58.16 15.16 8.26
N THR A 234 -56.87 15.54 8.23
CA THR A 234 -56.48 16.95 8.30
C THR A 234 -56.75 17.73 7.01
N ILE A 235 -56.64 17.09 5.85
CA ILE A 235 -57.01 17.67 4.56
C ILE A 235 -58.52 17.91 4.52
N ASP A 236 -59.31 16.92 4.93
CA ASP A 236 -60.76 16.97 4.98
C ASP A 236 -61.25 17.96 6.05
N ALA A 237 -60.59 18.06 7.21
CA ALA A 237 -60.89 19.10 8.19
C ALA A 237 -60.60 20.51 7.66
N ARG A 238 -59.61 20.65 6.77
CA ARG A 238 -59.31 21.93 6.09
C ARG A 238 -60.25 22.18 4.89
N ALA A 239 -60.70 21.12 4.22
CA ALA A 239 -61.63 21.18 3.09
C ALA A 239 -63.10 21.27 3.54
N GLY A 240 -63.39 20.87 4.78
CA GLY A 240 -64.68 21.02 5.47
C GLY A 240 -64.86 22.38 6.14
N GLY A 241 -63.86 23.27 6.01
CA GLY A 241 -64.12 24.70 6.03
C GLY A 241 -64.92 25.00 4.77
N ASP A 242 -66.23 24.90 4.89
CA ASP A 242 -67.20 25.24 3.86
C ASP A 242 -66.68 26.38 2.99
N ASN A 243 -66.79 26.19 1.68
CA ASN A 243 -66.87 27.32 0.78
C ASN A 243 -68.23 28.01 1.00
N GLU A 244 -68.55 28.47 2.21
CA GLU A 244 -69.75 29.25 2.51
C GLU A 244 -69.71 30.60 1.77
N SER A 245 -68.58 30.96 1.15
CA SER A 245 -68.53 32.07 0.19
C SER A 245 -69.22 31.76 -1.15
N TRP A 246 -69.60 30.50 -1.38
CA TRP A 246 -70.39 30.01 -2.52
C TRP A 246 -71.74 29.42 -2.08
N ASN A 247 -72.21 29.78 -0.89
CA ASN A 247 -73.64 29.78 -0.58
C ASN A 247 -74.33 30.68 -1.62
N GLU A 248 -75.06 30.05 -2.53
CA GLU A 248 -75.68 30.66 -3.70
C GLU A 248 -76.57 31.88 -3.38
N SER A 249 -77.08 32.06 -2.16
CA SER A 249 -77.84 33.27 -1.81
C SER A 249 -76.98 34.52 -1.58
N TYR A 250 -75.74 34.39 -1.10
CA TYR A 250 -74.86 35.55 -0.85
C TYR A 250 -74.02 35.93 -2.08
N ALA A 251 -73.72 34.95 -2.95
CA ALA A 251 -73.09 35.21 -4.25
C ALA A 251 -74.06 35.92 -5.20
N ASP A 252 -75.32 35.48 -5.25
CA ASP A 252 -76.35 36.13 -6.06
C ASP A 252 -76.61 37.57 -5.62
N THR A 253 -76.69 37.87 -4.32
CA THR A 253 -76.96 39.26 -3.88
C THR A 253 -75.78 40.23 -4.01
N LYS A 254 -74.53 39.74 -4.10
CA LYS A 254 -73.34 40.61 -4.18
C LYS A 254 -72.90 40.89 -5.62
N TYR A 255 -73.21 40.00 -6.56
CA TYR A 255 -72.89 40.17 -7.98
C TYR A 255 -74.11 40.50 -8.86
N LEU A 256 -75.34 40.33 -8.35
CA LEU A 256 -76.55 40.86 -8.98
C LEU A 256 -76.79 42.32 -8.58
N GLN A 257 -75.76 43.16 -8.71
CA GLN A 257 -75.92 44.61 -8.65
C GLN A 257 -76.25 45.12 -10.06
N SER A 258 -77.53 44.99 -10.40
CA SER A 258 -78.31 45.93 -11.23
C SER A 258 -77.64 46.45 -12.50
N TYR A 259 -77.45 45.58 -13.50
CA TYR A 259 -77.65 46.01 -14.88
C TYR A 259 -79.09 45.64 -15.24
N THR A 260 -79.98 46.63 -15.25
CA THR A 260 -81.24 46.53 -15.98
C THR A 260 -80.87 46.36 -17.46
N GLU A 261 -80.87 45.11 -17.91
CA GLU A 261 -80.71 44.71 -19.30
C GLU A 261 -81.93 45.24 -20.06
N ILE A 262 -81.68 46.09 -21.07
CA ILE A 262 -82.72 46.85 -21.80
C ILE A 262 -82.91 46.27 -23.21
N ASP A 263 -82.22 45.18 -23.56
CA ASP A 263 -82.36 44.54 -24.86
C ASP A 263 -83.61 43.64 -24.85
N PRO A 264 -84.67 44.00 -25.61
CA PRO A 264 -85.89 43.21 -25.66
C PRO A 264 -85.62 41.81 -26.25
N LEU A 265 -84.62 41.67 -27.12
CA LEU A 265 -84.31 40.40 -27.80
C LEU A 265 -83.56 39.44 -26.86
N TRP A 266 -82.71 39.94 -25.95
CA TRP A 266 -82.06 39.10 -24.95
C TRP A 266 -83.08 38.61 -23.91
N SER A 267 -83.94 39.50 -23.41
CA SER A 267 -84.92 39.18 -22.36
C SER A 267 -85.89 38.07 -22.79
N ASP A 268 -86.39 38.13 -24.02
CA ASP A 268 -87.27 37.12 -24.59
C ASP A 268 -86.54 35.80 -24.91
N ASN A 269 -85.26 35.87 -25.28
CA ASN A 269 -84.46 34.68 -25.59
C ASN A 269 -83.99 33.95 -24.32
N PHE A 270 -83.63 34.68 -23.27
CA PHE A 270 -83.29 34.10 -21.96
C PHE A 270 -84.49 33.40 -21.33
N THR A 271 -85.68 33.99 -21.41
CA THR A 271 -86.92 33.38 -20.90
C THR A 271 -87.26 32.09 -21.66
N LYS A 272 -87.04 32.03 -22.98
CA LYS A 272 -87.22 30.81 -23.79
C LYS A 272 -86.11 29.77 -23.59
N TYR A 273 -84.86 30.19 -23.39
CA TYR A 273 -83.72 29.32 -23.09
C TYR A 273 -83.85 28.68 -21.70
N ASN A 274 -84.28 29.44 -20.70
CA ASN A 274 -84.48 28.93 -19.34
C ASN A 274 -85.72 28.02 -19.25
N ALA A 275 -86.78 28.30 -20.01
CA ALA A 275 -87.94 27.42 -20.10
C ALA A 275 -87.64 26.08 -20.82
N THR A 276 -86.64 26.02 -21.69
CA THR A 276 -86.20 24.79 -22.37
C THR A 276 -85.23 23.94 -21.53
N TRP A 277 -84.55 24.54 -20.55
CA TRP A 277 -83.74 23.82 -19.55
C TRP A 277 -84.53 23.41 -18.30
N SER A 278 -85.72 23.99 -18.08
CA SER A 278 -86.62 23.65 -16.97
C SER A 278 -87.68 22.60 -17.32
N SER A 279 -87.49 21.83 -18.40
CA SER A 279 -88.28 20.63 -18.67
C SER A 279 -87.52 19.37 -18.24
N THR A 280 -87.66 19.06 -16.95
CA THR A 280 -87.71 17.71 -16.37
C THR A 280 -86.56 16.75 -16.67
N TYR A 281 -85.68 16.58 -15.67
CA TYR A 281 -85.10 15.30 -15.23
C TYR A 281 -85.04 14.20 -16.31
N ASN A 282 -83.96 14.16 -17.09
CA ASN A 282 -83.77 13.10 -18.08
C ASN A 282 -83.08 11.87 -17.44
N SER A 283 -83.89 10.89 -17.06
CA SER A 283 -83.47 9.62 -16.46
C SER A 283 -82.67 8.69 -17.40
N THR A 284 -82.38 9.08 -18.65
CA THR A 284 -81.60 8.24 -19.58
C THR A 284 -80.09 8.45 -19.57
N TYR A 285 -79.53 9.41 -18.84
CA TYR A 285 -78.07 9.60 -18.76
C TYR A 285 -77.35 8.71 -17.73
N ASN A 286 -78.09 7.85 -17.01
CA ASN A 286 -77.53 7.10 -15.89
C ASN A 286 -77.49 5.59 -16.13
N SER A 287 -76.81 5.17 -17.19
CA SER A 287 -76.47 3.76 -17.39
C SER A 287 -75.04 3.63 -17.90
N TYR A 288 -74.10 3.61 -16.95
CA TYR A 288 -72.74 3.11 -17.18
C TYR A 288 -72.77 1.59 -17.10
N ASN A 289 -72.11 0.88 -18.03
CA ASN A 289 -71.85 -0.55 -17.84
C ASN A 289 -70.66 -0.76 -16.87
N SER A 290 -70.44 -1.98 -16.40
CA SER A 290 -69.45 -2.35 -15.35
C SER A 290 -67.97 -2.10 -15.70
N SER A 291 -67.69 -1.39 -16.81
CA SER A 291 -66.35 -0.93 -17.21
C SER A 291 -66.24 0.59 -17.34
N GLY A 292 -67.33 1.36 -17.14
CA GLY A 292 -67.29 2.82 -17.01
C GLY A 292 -67.29 3.68 -18.29
N LEU A 293 -67.90 3.24 -19.41
CA LEU A 293 -68.06 4.07 -20.62
C LEU A 293 -69.54 4.31 -20.99
N ILE A 294 -69.85 5.52 -21.48
CA ILE A 294 -71.22 6.02 -21.80
C ILE A 294 -71.73 5.47 -23.13
N ILE A 295 -73.01 5.08 -23.14
CA ILE A 295 -73.73 4.42 -24.22
C ILE A 295 -74.51 5.49 -25.02
N ASN A 296 -74.31 5.57 -26.34
CA ASN A 296 -75.06 6.39 -27.32
C ASN A 296 -74.65 7.87 -27.50
N TRP A 297 -73.65 8.11 -28.35
CA TRP A 297 -73.54 9.35 -29.13
C TRP A 297 -74.08 9.10 -30.55
N SER A 298 -75.39 9.24 -30.75
CA SER A 298 -76.01 9.34 -32.08
C SER A 298 -77.51 9.59 -31.92
N GLY A 299 -78.00 10.79 -32.26
CA GLY A 299 -79.44 11.05 -32.14
C GLY A 299 -79.98 12.34 -32.74
N ASP A 300 -79.37 13.50 -32.48
CA ASP A 300 -80.12 14.76 -32.67
C ASP A 300 -79.55 15.63 -33.80
N TYR A 301 -79.97 15.36 -35.04
CA TYR A 301 -79.95 16.38 -36.10
C TYR A 301 -81.38 16.87 -36.35
N LEU A 302 -81.63 18.15 -36.07
CA LEU A 302 -82.92 18.81 -36.32
C LEU A 302 -83.18 18.95 -37.84
N THR A 303 -84.43 18.79 -38.26
CA THR A 303 -84.84 18.88 -39.67
C THR A 303 -85.00 20.33 -40.14
N LEU A 304 -84.82 20.57 -41.44
CA LEU A 304 -84.86 21.92 -42.04
C LEU A 304 -86.20 22.66 -41.79
N SER A 305 -87.32 21.92 -41.71
CA SER A 305 -88.64 22.46 -41.38
C SER A 305 -88.75 22.94 -39.93
N GLU A 306 -88.07 22.27 -38.99
CA GLU A 306 -88.00 22.70 -37.60
C GLU A 306 -87.13 23.95 -37.48
N LEU A 307 -86.03 24.01 -38.24
CA LEU A 307 -85.10 25.14 -38.25
C LEU A 307 -85.72 26.43 -38.81
N LEU A 308 -86.58 26.32 -39.83
CA LEU A 308 -87.29 27.47 -40.43
C LEU A 308 -88.45 27.99 -39.56
N ASN A 309 -89.05 27.15 -38.71
CA ASN A 309 -90.14 27.54 -37.81
C ASN A 309 -89.67 28.38 -36.61
N PHE A 310 -88.38 28.39 -36.31
CA PHE A 310 -87.84 29.22 -35.23
C PHE A 310 -87.83 30.72 -35.57
N ASN A 311 -88.19 31.12 -36.80
CA ASN A 311 -88.29 32.51 -37.24
C ASN A 311 -87.05 33.38 -36.90
N TYR A 312 -85.89 32.75 -36.72
CA TYR A 312 -84.59 33.38 -36.47
C TYR A 312 -83.92 33.87 -37.76
N TYR A 313 -84.65 33.88 -38.88
CA TYR A 313 -84.15 34.27 -40.19
C TYR A 313 -84.57 35.70 -40.54
N ASN A 314 -83.63 36.64 -40.39
CA ASN A 314 -83.60 37.85 -41.22
C ASN A 314 -82.51 37.63 -42.29
N SER A 315 -82.87 37.80 -43.56
CA SER A 315 -82.01 37.57 -44.73
C SER A 315 -80.73 38.41 -44.78
N THR A 316 -80.49 39.29 -43.81
CA THR A 316 -79.27 40.10 -43.71
C THR A 316 -78.17 39.48 -42.87
N ASP A 317 -78.50 38.58 -41.94
CA ASP A 317 -77.55 38.21 -40.89
C ASP A 317 -76.74 36.95 -41.24
N PHE A 318 -77.23 36.11 -42.15
CA PHE A 318 -76.46 35.03 -42.79
C PHE A 318 -76.97 34.78 -44.21
N ASN A 319 -76.13 34.98 -45.23
CA ASN A 319 -76.44 34.52 -46.59
C ASN A 319 -76.04 33.05 -46.72
N ILE A 320 -77.02 32.15 -46.71
CA ILE A 320 -76.78 30.71 -46.81
C ILE A 320 -76.13 30.28 -48.14
N SER A 321 -76.17 31.16 -49.16
CA SER A 321 -75.46 30.99 -50.43
C SER A 321 -73.94 31.06 -50.28
N ASN A 322 -73.42 31.57 -49.16
CA ASN A 322 -71.98 31.56 -48.86
C ASN A 322 -71.45 30.18 -48.41
N TYR A 323 -72.35 29.25 -48.02
CA TYR A 323 -71.99 27.90 -47.58
C TYR A 323 -72.51 26.80 -48.50
N LEU A 324 -73.26 27.17 -49.54
CA LEU A 324 -73.46 26.33 -50.72
C LEU A 324 -72.18 26.33 -51.55
N LEU A 325 -71.24 25.47 -51.16
CA LEU A 325 -70.29 24.93 -52.11
C LEU A 325 -71.09 24.32 -53.26
N ILE A 326 -70.96 24.92 -54.44
CA ILE A 326 -71.26 24.25 -55.71
C ILE A 326 -70.37 23.00 -55.74
N SER A 327 -70.89 21.87 -55.25
CA SER A 327 -70.41 20.57 -55.71
C SER A 327 -71.12 20.30 -57.04
N ASN A 328 -70.53 20.80 -58.12
CA ASN A 328 -70.79 20.28 -59.45
C ASN A 328 -70.34 18.82 -59.47
N TRP A 329 -71.30 17.91 -59.27
CA TRP A 329 -71.20 16.53 -59.69
C TRP A 329 -72.47 16.20 -60.49
N ASN A 330 -72.29 16.35 -61.81
CA ASN A 330 -73.14 16.01 -62.97
C ASN A 330 -74.46 16.76 -63.18
#